data_AF-A0A226H1Y6-F1
#
_entry.id   AF-A0A226H1Y6-F1
#
_cell.length_a   1.000
_cell.length_b   1.000
_cell.length_c   1.000
_cell.angle_alpha   90.00
_cell.angle_beta   90.00
_cell.angle_gamma   90.00
#
_symmetry.space_group_name_H-M   'P 1'
#
loop_
_entity.id
_entity.type
_entity.pdbx_description
1 polymer ?
#
loop_
_entity_poly.entity_id
_entity_poly.type
_entity_poly.pdbx_seq_one_letter_code
_entity_poly.pdbx_strand_id
1 'polypeptide(L)'
;MKNFKMKSKLIIGMVIGVAFLTLSWGIVGHERINKAAVMALPQPLQVFFYNHIDFITQEASVPDIRKYALKYKEENPRHYLDLENFGPIDSLPKTLEEATKKYDAKFLNDNGILPWFIEDMMAKLTKAFKEKNRAEILFLAADLGHYIGDAHMPLHTSANHDGQLTGQKGIHSLWESRLPELFAKNYKLNVPEAQYYEDVHKATWDLMKDTHSLVKPLLDVDKKLRTATPENQVFVVDADGKIVKSKYNSNKFSDEYAAKLHQELNGMVENQMKKAIAATSSFWYTAWVNAGKPDLSDLDSQELTKRNSKALKEDLKLFKKGDLFGMRNQND
;
A
#
# COMPACT_ATOMS: atom_id res chain seq x y z
N MET A 1 -36.10 -26.13 -39.59
CA MET A 1 -35.83 -25.42 -38.31
C MET A 1 -34.43 -25.80 -37.85
N LYS A 2 -33.46 -24.87 -37.92
CA LYS A 2 -32.07 -25.11 -37.48
C LYS A 2 -31.99 -24.88 -35.96
N ASN A 3 -31.78 -25.96 -35.21
CA ASN A 3 -31.58 -25.90 -33.76
C ASN A 3 -30.17 -25.42 -33.44
N PHE A 4 -30.04 -24.16 -33.02
CA PHE A 4 -28.82 -23.64 -32.40
C PHE A 4 -28.73 -24.16 -30.96
N LYS A 5 -27.98 -25.23 -30.73
CA LYS A 5 -27.53 -25.59 -29.37
C LYS A 5 -26.31 -24.72 -29.02
N MET A 6 -26.54 -23.62 -28.31
CA MET A 6 -25.47 -22.87 -27.64
C MET A 6 -24.74 -23.79 -26.65
N LYS A 7 -23.44 -24.00 -26.85
CA LYS A 7 -22.60 -24.79 -25.96
C LYS A 7 -22.41 -24.01 -24.65
N SER A 8 -22.96 -24.55 -23.56
CA SER A 8 -22.88 -24.06 -22.16
C SER A 8 -21.45 -24.04 -21.56
N LYS A 9 -20.40 -24.00 -22.39
CA LYS A 9 -18.99 -24.03 -21.97
C LYS A 9 -18.28 -22.67 -22.09
N LEU A 10 -18.99 -21.63 -22.56
CA LEU A 10 -18.43 -20.29 -22.74
C LEU A 10 -18.70 -19.31 -21.58
N ILE A 11 -19.42 -19.73 -20.54
CA ILE A 11 -19.75 -18.86 -19.39
C ILE A 11 -18.89 -19.18 -18.15
N ILE A 12 -18.24 -20.34 -18.08
CA ILE A 12 -17.38 -20.73 -16.94
C ILE A 12 -15.92 -20.24 -17.11
N GLY A 13 -15.55 -19.73 -18.28
CA GLY A 13 -14.22 -19.19 -18.55
C GLY A 13 -13.99 -17.75 -18.12
N MET A 14 -15.02 -17.03 -17.66
CA MET A 14 -14.94 -15.58 -17.40
C MET A 14 -14.87 -15.20 -15.91
N VAL A 15 -14.94 -16.20 -15.01
CA VAL A 15 -14.92 -15.95 -13.54
C VAL A 15 -13.58 -16.32 -12.87
N ILE A 16 -12.64 -16.96 -13.58
CA ILE A 16 -11.30 -17.30 -13.06
C ILE A 16 -10.22 -16.38 -13.67
N GLY A 17 -10.62 -15.16 -14.05
CA GLY A 17 -9.78 -14.18 -14.75
C GLY A 17 -9.31 -13.01 -13.89
N VAL A 18 -9.54 -13.01 -12.57
CA VAL A 18 -8.93 -12.04 -11.64
C VAL A 18 -7.68 -12.67 -11.03
N ALA A 19 -6.75 -13.08 -11.90
CA ALA A 19 -5.47 -13.64 -11.47
C ALA A 19 -4.50 -12.48 -11.16
N PHE A 20 -4.44 -12.12 -9.88
CA PHE A 20 -3.33 -11.42 -9.21
C PHE A 20 -2.63 -10.37 -10.06
N LEU A 21 -3.24 -9.19 -10.20
CA LEU A 21 -2.51 -7.99 -10.59
C LEU A 21 -1.62 -7.60 -9.40
N THR A 22 -0.31 -7.88 -9.47
CA THR A 22 0.65 -7.36 -8.50
C THR A 22 0.90 -5.92 -8.91
N LEU A 23 0.16 -5.03 -8.25
CA LEU A 23 0.21 -3.59 -8.40
C LEU A 23 0.98 -3.05 -7.18
N SER A 24 1.41 -1.80 -7.19
CA SER A 24 2.38 -1.26 -6.24
C SER A 24 2.05 -1.58 -4.77
N TRP A 25 3.08 -1.82 -3.95
CA TRP A 25 3.06 -2.84 -2.88
C TRP A 25 2.18 -4.06 -3.25
N GLY A 26 2.76 -5.05 -3.93
CA GLY A 26 2.01 -6.21 -4.45
C GLY A 26 0.91 -6.65 -3.48
N ILE A 27 -0.37 -6.53 -3.87
CA ILE A 27 -1.65 -6.81 -3.13
C ILE A 27 -1.48 -7.13 -1.62
N VAL A 28 -0.75 -8.20 -1.32
CA VAL A 28 -0.26 -8.58 0.01
C VAL A 28 0.20 -7.39 0.86
N GLY A 29 1.04 -6.47 0.35
CA GLY A 29 1.56 -5.35 1.15
C GLY A 29 0.45 -4.44 1.67
N HIS A 30 -0.36 -3.88 0.78
CA HIS A 30 -1.47 -3.01 1.14
C HIS A 30 -2.53 -3.70 1.97
N GLU A 31 -2.94 -4.92 1.61
CA GLU A 31 -3.90 -5.70 2.40
C GLU A 31 -3.45 -5.85 3.85
N ARG A 32 -2.16 -6.21 4.06
CA ARG A 32 -1.63 -6.45 5.41
C ARG A 32 -1.48 -5.15 6.18
N ILE A 33 -1.10 -4.06 5.52
CA ILE A 33 -1.03 -2.74 6.15
C ILE A 33 -2.42 -2.31 6.65
N ASN A 34 -3.43 -2.34 5.78
CA ASN A 34 -4.79 -1.91 6.13
C ASN A 34 -5.41 -2.82 7.20
N LYS A 35 -5.27 -4.14 7.07
CA LYS A 35 -5.77 -5.10 8.06
C LYS A 35 -5.15 -4.87 9.44
N ALA A 36 -3.83 -4.68 9.50
CA ALA A 36 -3.14 -4.41 10.76
C ALA A 36 -3.46 -3.03 11.33
N ALA A 37 -3.71 -2.03 10.48
CA ALA A 37 -4.09 -0.69 10.91
C ALA A 37 -5.41 -0.71 11.69
N VAL A 38 -6.39 -1.53 11.29
CA VAL A 38 -7.63 -1.74 12.06
C VAL A 38 -7.34 -2.19 13.50
N MET A 39 -6.37 -3.08 13.68
CA MET A 39 -6.00 -3.63 14.99
C MET A 39 -5.26 -2.61 15.87
N ALA A 40 -4.68 -1.58 15.28
CA ALA A 40 -3.99 -0.50 15.99
C ALA A 40 -4.91 0.68 16.38
N LEU A 41 -6.20 0.65 15.99
CA LEU A 41 -7.15 1.72 16.33
C LEU A 41 -7.62 1.65 17.79
N PRO A 42 -8.02 2.80 18.38
CA PRO A 42 -8.72 2.80 19.66
C PRO A 42 -10.10 2.15 19.54
N GLN A 43 -10.63 1.64 20.66
CA GLN A 43 -11.80 0.75 20.70
C GLN A 43 -13.01 1.19 19.85
N PRO A 44 -13.49 2.46 19.86
CA PRO A 44 -14.68 2.83 19.08
C PRO A 44 -14.48 2.64 17.57
N LEU A 45 -13.31 3.06 17.06
CA LEU A 45 -12.96 2.89 15.64
C LEU A 45 -12.61 1.44 15.34
N GLN A 46 -11.90 0.76 16.23
CA GLN A 46 -11.51 -0.63 16.05
C GLN A 46 -12.72 -1.54 15.87
N VAL A 47 -13.77 -1.38 16.69
CA VAL A 47 -15.00 -2.18 16.56
C VAL A 47 -15.68 -1.90 15.22
N PHE A 48 -15.85 -0.63 14.85
CA PHE A 48 -16.46 -0.22 13.59
C PHE A 48 -15.69 -0.78 12.38
N PHE A 49 -14.38 -0.53 12.29
CA PHE A 49 -13.59 -1.01 11.16
C PHE A 49 -13.43 -2.53 11.14
N TYR A 50 -13.37 -3.20 12.30
CA TYR A 50 -13.28 -4.65 12.35
C TYR A 50 -14.55 -5.32 11.82
N ASN A 51 -15.72 -4.68 11.98
CA ASN A 51 -16.95 -5.17 11.35
C ASN A 51 -16.88 -5.26 9.83
N HIS A 52 -15.99 -4.48 9.22
CA HIS A 52 -15.77 -4.37 7.77
C HIS A 52 -14.33 -4.75 7.37
N ILE A 53 -13.63 -5.55 8.20
CA ILE A 53 -12.18 -5.79 8.00
C ILE A 53 -11.86 -6.42 6.64
N ASP A 54 -12.72 -7.30 6.13
CA ASP A 54 -12.54 -7.91 4.81
C ASP A 54 -12.63 -6.87 3.69
N PHE A 55 -13.59 -5.93 3.79
CA PHE A 55 -13.72 -4.82 2.85
C PHE A 55 -12.48 -3.93 2.91
N ILE A 56 -12.09 -3.47 4.10
CA ILE A 56 -10.92 -2.60 4.29
C ILE A 56 -9.62 -3.25 3.79
N THR A 57 -9.51 -4.57 3.93
CA THR A 57 -8.37 -5.35 3.45
C THR A 57 -8.37 -5.42 1.92
N GLN A 58 -9.45 -5.88 1.29
CA GLN A 58 -9.52 -6.08 -0.16
C GLN A 58 -9.50 -4.77 -0.94
N GLU A 59 -10.19 -3.75 -0.43
CA GLU A 59 -10.27 -2.42 -1.05
C GLU A 59 -8.90 -1.71 -1.06
N ALA A 60 -7.97 -2.13 -0.18
CA ALA A 60 -6.61 -1.58 -0.12
C ALA A 60 -5.82 -1.70 -1.43
N SER A 61 -6.23 -2.56 -2.37
CA SER A 61 -5.58 -2.73 -3.68
C SER A 61 -6.31 -2.02 -4.83
N VAL A 62 -7.46 -1.38 -4.56
CA VAL A 62 -8.31 -0.80 -5.61
C VAL A 62 -7.70 0.41 -6.31
N PRO A 63 -7.01 1.35 -5.64
CA PRO A 63 -6.35 2.47 -6.33
C PRO A 63 -5.47 2.01 -7.50
N ASP A 64 -4.70 0.98 -7.24
CA ASP A 64 -3.88 0.32 -8.22
C ASP A 64 -4.70 -0.34 -9.35
N ILE A 65 -5.81 -1.01 -9.03
CA ILE A 65 -6.73 -1.54 -10.06
C ILE A 65 -7.24 -0.39 -10.96
N ARG A 66 -7.53 0.80 -10.40
CA ARG A 66 -7.92 1.98 -11.20
C ARG A 66 -6.80 2.41 -12.16
N LYS A 67 -5.55 2.43 -11.69
CA LYS A 67 -4.36 2.72 -12.48
C LYS A 67 -4.13 1.71 -13.61
N TYR A 68 -4.09 0.42 -13.32
CA TYR A 68 -3.65 -0.59 -14.29
C TYR A 68 -4.77 -1.24 -15.10
N ALA A 69 -5.89 -1.61 -14.47
CA ALA A 69 -6.98 -2.31 -15.12
C ALA A 69 -7.95 -1.34 -15.81
N LEU A 70 -8.31 -0.25 -15.12
CA LEU A 70 -9.23 0.76 -15.66
C LEU A 70 -8.51 1.84 -16.48
N LYS A 71 -7.17 1.88 -16.43
CA LYS A 71 -6.33 2.84 -17.16
C LYS A 71 -6.74 4.30 -16.90
N TYR A 72 -7.16 4.59 -15.67
CA TYR A 72 -7.52 5.94 -15.25
C TYR A 72 -6.24 6.77 -15.10
N LYS A 73 -5.94 7.62 -16.09
CA LYS A 73 -4.63 8.28 -16.20
C LYS A 73 -4.34 9.21 -15.03
N GLU A 74 -5.39 9.86 -14.55
CA GLU A 74 -5.36 10.78 -13.41
C GLU A 74 -5.06 10.08 -12.08
N GLU A 75 -5.14 8.74 -12.04
CA GLU A 75 -4.74 7.94 -10.88
C GLU A 75 -3.23 7.87 -10.75
N ASN A 76 -2.51 7.69 -11.86
CA ASN A 76 -1.08 7.43 -11.87
C ASN A 76 -0.26 8.37 -10.96
N PRO A 77 -0.37 9.71 -11.06
CA PRO A 77 0.45 10.61 -10.26
C PRO A 77 0.10 10.58 -8.76
N ARG A 78 -0.98 9.92 -8.34
CA ARG A 78 -1.40 9.87 -6.93
C ARG A 78 -0.60 8.86 -6.10
N HIS A 79 0.16 7.98 -6.75
CA HIS A 79 0.90 6.90 -6.10
C HIS A 79 2.36 7.24 -5.75
N TYR A 80 2.87 8.40 -6.19
CA TYR A 80 4.28 8.73 -6.01
C TYR A 80 4.51 10.24 -5.96
N LEU A 81 5.74 10.60 -5.58
CA LEU A 81 6.31 11.93 -5.76
C LEU A 81 7.81 11.80 -6.05
N ASP A 82 8.24 12.15 -7.25
CA ASP A 82 9.65 12.15 -7.66
C ASP A 82 10.37 13.36 -7.04
N LEU A 83 10.69 13.24 -5.75
CA LEU A 83 11.07 14.36 -4.90
C LEU A 83 12.27 15.14 -5.43
N GLU A 84 13.22 14.47 -6.07
CA GLU A 84 14.43 15.10 -6.62
C GLU A 84 14.13 16.11 -7.74
N ASN A 85 12.97 15.99 -8.41
CA ASN A 85 12.61 16.82 -9.55
C ASN A 85 11.96 18.16 -9.15
N PHE A 86 11.44 18.30 -7.92
CA PHE A 86 10.71 19.50 -7.49
C PHE A 86 11.59 20.60 -6.86
N GLY A 87 12.84 20.29 -6.53
CA GLY A 87 13.78 21.16 -5.82
C GLY A 87 13.81 20.87 -4.30
N PRO A 88 14.36 21.79 -3.48
CA PRO A 88 14.42 21.61 -2.03
C PRO A 88 13.02 21.44 -1.43
N ILE A 89 12.86 20.48 -0.51
CA ILE A 89 11.57 20.13 0.11
C ILE A 89 10.92 21.34 0.79
N ASP A 90 11.72 22.18 1.46
CA ASP A 90 11.23 23.38 2.15
C ASP A 90 10.70 24.46 1.19
N SER A 91 10.95 24.32 -0.12
CA SER A 91 10.42 25.21 -1.17
C SER A 91 9.14 24.70 -1.81
N LEU A 92 8.66 23.52 -1.39
CA LEU A 92 7.48 22.89 -1.99
C LEU A 92 6.20 23.62 -1.56
N PRO A 93 5.25 23.78 -2.48
CA PRO A 93 3.91 24.29 -2.19
C PRO A 93 3.24 23.52 -1.06
N LYS A 94 2.54 24.22 -0.17
CA LYS A 94 1.87 23.56 0.95
C LYS A 94 0.62 22.83 0.51
N THR A 95 -0.11 23.39 -0.45
CA THR A 95 -1.38 22.82 -0.94
C THR A 95 -1.29 22.38 -2.40
N LEU A 96 -2.20 21.48 -2.82
CA LEU A 96 -2.33 21.11 -4.23
C LEU A 96 -2.67 22.31 -5.12
N GLU A 97 -3.45 23.26 -4.60
CA GLU A 97 -3.80 24.49 -5.32
C GLU A 97 -2.54 25.34 -5.59
N GLU A 98 -1.68 25.51 -4.59
CA GLU A 98 -0.40 26.19 -4.79
C GLU A 98 0.53 25.41 -5.72
N ALA A 99 0.51 24.07 -5.64
CA ALA A 99 1.29 23.20 -6.54
C ALA A 99 0.90 23.36 -8.00
N THR A 100 -0.40 23.40 -8.29
CA THR A 100 -0.93 23.59 -9.65
C THR A 100 -0.73 25.01 -10.20
N LYS A 101 -0.51 26.01 -9.33
CA LYS A 101 -0.09 27.36 -9.74
C LYS A 101 1.41 27.45 -10.02
N LYS A 102 2.24 26.70 -9.28
CA LYS A 102 3.70 26.72 -9.39
C LYS A 102 4.23 25.83 -10.51
N TYR A 103 3.64 24.66 -10.70
CA TYR A 103 4.07 23.65 -11.67
C TYR A 103 2.96 23.39 -12.69
N ASP A 104 3.34 23.20 -13.97
CA ASP A 104 2.37 22.86 -14.99
C ASP A 104 1.81 21.44 -14.82
N ALA A 105 0.66 21.18 -15.45
CA ALA A 105 -0.04 19.90 -15.32
C ALA A 105 0.77 18.72 -15.84
N LYS A 106 1.63 18.91 -16.86
CA LYS A 106 2.47 17.83 -17.39
C LYS A 106 3.53 17.46 -16.36
N PHE A 107 4.17 18.45 -15.75
CA PHE A 107 5.15 18.26 -14.69
C PHE A 107 4.55 17.48 -13.52
N LEU A 108 3.39 17.90 -13.01
CA LEU A 108 2.74 17.18 -11.90
C LEU A 108 2.30 15.76 -12.27
N ASN A 109 1.84 15.56 -13.51
CA ASN A 109 1.48 14.23 -13.99
C ASN A 109 2.67 13.28 -14.09
N ASP A 110 3.83 13.80 -14.49
CA ASP A 110 5.05 13.01 -14.71
C ASP A 110 5.87 12.81 -13.43
N ASN A 111 5.69 13.66 -12.41
CA ASN A 111 6.49 13.65 -11.18
C ASN A 111 5.67 13.35 -9.93
N GLY A 112 4.35 13.17 -10.05
CA GLY A 112 3.50 12.73 -8.95
C GLY A 112 3.04 13.86 -8.02
N ILE A 113 2.01 13.54 -7.23
CA ILE A 113 1.31 14.45 -6.32
C ILE A 113 0.92 13.79 -4.99
N LEU A 114 1.47 12.62 -4.68
CA LEU A 114 1.04 11.77 -3.55
C LEU A 114 0.84 12.52 -2.22
N PRO A 115 1.76 13.38 -1.74
CA PRO A 115 1.59 14.05 -0.44
C PRO A 115 0.38 14.97 -0.40
N TRP A 116 0.16 15.74 -1.46
CA TRP A 116 -1.00 16.62 -1.56
C TRP A 116 -2.30 15.82 -1.72
N PHE A 117 -2.24 14.66 -2.38
CA PHE A 117 -3.40 13.78 -2.51
C PHE A 117 -3.78 13.12 -1.18
N ILE A 118 -2.82 12.74 -0.34
CA ILE A 118 -3.06 12.27 1.03
C ILE A 118 -3.82 13.33 1.84
N GLU A 119 -3.43 14.60 1.75
CA GLU A 119 -4.11 15.70 2.46
C GLU A 119 -5.55 15.93 1.96
N ASP A 120 -5.79 15.85 0.65
CA ASP A 120 -7.14 15.91 0.08
C ASP A 120 -8.02 14.73 0.55
N MET A 121 -7.47 13.51 0.57
CA MET A 121 -8.13 12.32 1.09
C MET A 121 -8.45 12.46 2.60
N MET A 122 -7.56 13.08 3.38
CA MET A 122 -7.79 13.38 4.79
C MET A 122 -8.97 14.34 5.01
N ALA A 123 -9.07 15.39 4.19
CA ALA A 123 -10.21 16.31 4.25
C ALA A 123 -11.53 15.59 3.93
N LYS A 124 -11.53 14.74 2.89
CA LYS A 124 -12.70 13.93 2.49
C LYS A 124 -13.10 12.93 3.58
N LEU A 125 -12.14 12.20 4.15
CA LEU A 125 -12.42 11.22 5.20
C LEU A 125 -12.95 11.90 6.47
N THR A 126 -12.39 13.05 6.84
CA THR A 126 -12.87 13.86 7.97
C THR A 126 -14.33 14.29 7.76
N LYS A 127 -14.67 14.75 6.54
CA LYS A 127 -16.05 15.08 6.18
C LYS A 127 -16.97 13.88 6.27
N ALA A 128 -16.56 12.72 5.72
CA ALA A 128 -17.35 11.50 5.75
C ALA A 128 -17.63 11.03 7.19
N PHE A 129 -16.65 11.12 8.09
CA PHE A 129 -16.87 10.89 9.52
C PHE A 129 -17.89 11.85 10.11
N LYS A 130 -17.76 13.16 9.84
CA LYS A 130 -18.67 14.19 10.37
C LYS A 130 -20.10 13.97 9.94
N GLU A 131 -20.30 13.53 8.69
CA GLU A 131 -21.61 13.21 8.12
C GLU A 131 -22.10 11.80 8.49
N LYS A 132 -21.27 11.03 9.22
CA LYS A 132 -21.51 9.63 9.59
C LYS A 132 -21.87 8.75 8.38
N ASN A 133 -21.30 9.05 7.21
CA ASN A 133 -21.54 8.30 5.99
C ASN A 133 -20.68 7.03 5.99
N ARG A 134 -21.22 5.92 6.50
CA ARG A 134 -20.51 4.64 6.62
C ARG A 134 -19.79 4.21 5.34
N ALA A 135 -20.49 4.26 4.19
CA ALA A 135 -19.92 3.77 2.94
C ALA A 135 -18.71 4.61 2.50
N GLU A 136 -18.81 5.94 2.59
CA GLU A 136 -17.70 6.84 2.28
C GLU A 136 -16.54 6.72 3.28
N ILE A 137 -16.83 6.56 4.58
CA ILE A 137 -15.79 6.33 5.59
C ILE A 137 -14.96 5.10 5.23
N LEU A 138 -15.61 3.97 4.94
CA LEU A 138 -14.93 2.71 4.64
C LEU A 138 -14.11 2.81 3.35
N PHE A 139 -14.68 3.36 2.28
CA PHE A 139 -14.01 3.50 0.99
C PHE A 139 -12.81 4.46 1.08
N LEU A 140 -13.02 5.67 1.63
CA LEU A 140 -11.95 6.66 1.75
C LEU A 140 -10.85 6.22 2.72
N ALA A 141 -11.18 5.50 3.78
CA ALA A 141 -10.18 4.95 4.69
C ALA A 141 -9.32 3.89 4.00
N ALA A 142 -9.92 2.94 3.27
CA ALA A 142 -9.18 1.92 2.55
C ALA A 142 -8.24 2.51 1.50
N ASP A 143 -8.74 3.45 0.69
CA ASP A 143 -7.97 4.20 -0.29
C ASP A 143 -6.84 5.00 0.37
N LEU A 144 -7.14 5.75 1.44
CA LEU A 144 -6.11 6.52 2.15
C LEU A 144 -5.02 5.59 2.72
N GLY A 145 -5.38 4.41 3.21
CA GLY A 145 -4.42 3.41 3.67
C GLY A 145 -3.50 2.89 2.56
N HIS A 146 -4.02 2.78 1.33
CA HIS A 146 -3.20 2.47 0.16
C HIS A 146 -2.15 3.56 -0.10
N TYR A 147 -2.57 4.82 -0.24
CA TYR A 147 -1.64 5.91 -0.56
C TYR A 147 -0.62 6.16 0.57
N ILE A 148 -1.01 5.97 1.84
CA ILE A 148 -0.06 6.00 2.95
C ILE A 148 0.92 4.84 2.85
N GLY A 149 0.47 3.65 2.44
CA GLY A 149 1.34 2.53 2.09
C GLY A 149 2.37 2.94 1.06
N ASP A 150 1.94 3.43 -0.11
CA ASP A 150 2.81 3.93 -1.19
C ASP A 150 3.84 4.94 -0.69
N ALA A 151 3.43 5.88 0.16
CA ALA A 151 4.31 6.88 0.74
C ALA A 151 5.41 6.30 1.66
N HIS A 152 5.29 5.03 2.09
CA HIS A 152 6.33 4.27 2.80
C HIS A 152 7.18 3.37 1.90
N MET A 153 6.95 3.36 0.58
CA MET A 153 7.80 2.68 -0.39
C MET A 153 8.91 3.64 -0.84
N PRO A 154 10.20 3.39 -0.54
CA PRO A 154 11.28 4.35 -0.86
C PRO A 154 11.29 4.81 -2.31
N LEU A 155 11.13 3.89 -3.27
CA LEU A 155 11.16 4.19 -4.70
C LEU A 155 9.86 4.84 -5.23
N HIS A 156 8.82 5.02 -4.43
CA HIS A 156 7.69 5.91 -4.75
C HIS A 156 7.98 7.38 -4.41
N THR A 157 9.13 7.65 -3.81
CA THR A 157 9.58 9.00 -3.47
C THR A 157 10.72 9.47 -4.35
N SER A 158 11.06 8.74 -5.43
CA SER A 158 12.28 8.98 -6.21
C SER A 158 12.06 8.84 -7.71
N ALA A 159 12.63 9.78 -8.47
CA ALA A 159 12.73 9.70 -9.92
C ALA A 159 13.48 8.43 -10.40
N ASN A 160 14.33 7.84 -9.55
CA ASN A 160 14.97 6.54 -9.81
C ASN A 160 14.08 5.35 -9.39
N HIS A 161 12.78 5.48 -9.67
CA HIS A 161 11.69 4.60 -9.27
C HIS A 161 11.93 3.10 -9.47
N ASP A 162 12.57 2.71 -10.57
CA ASP A 162 12.89 1.32 -10.89
C ASP A 162 14.41 1.08 -10.95
N GLY A 163 15.22 1.96 -10.38
CA GLY A 163 16.68 1.87 -10.49
C GLY A 163 17.22 2.12 -11.90
N GLN A 164 16.39 2.67 -12.79
CA GLN A 164 16.70 2.89 -14.20
C GLN A 164 17.82 3.91 -14.43
N LEU A 165 18.01 4.86 -13.49
CA LEU A 165 19.05 5.89 -13.57
C LEU A 165 20.41 5.41 -13.06
N THR A 166 20.45 4.30 -12.30
CA THR A 166 21.68 3.74 -11.69
C THR A 166 22.01 2.33 -12.15
N GLY A 167 21.27 1.79 -13.12
CA GLY A 167 21.52 0.49 -13.74
C GLY A 167 21.09 -0.69 -12.86
N GLN A 168 19.94 -0.56 -12.20
CA GLN A 168 19.36 -1.53 -11.25
C GLN A 168 17.91 -1.87 -11.60
N LYS A 169 17.57 -1.80 -12.90
CA LYS A 169 16.22 -1.99 -13.42
C LYS A 169 15.54 -3.23 -12.85
N GLY A 170 14.31 -3.07 -12.35
CA GLY A 170 13.49 -4.12 -11.73
C GLY A 170 13.48 -4.10 -10.20
N ILE A 171 14.34 -3.29 -9.55
CA ILE A 171 14.43 -3.20 -8.09
C ILE A 171 13.10 -2.77 -7.43
N HIS A 172 12.28 -2.00 -8.15
CA HIS A 172 10.95 -1.59 -7.68
C HIS A 172 10.08 -2.78 -7.29
N SER A 173 9.77 -3.60 -8.29
CA SER A 173 8.96 -4.82 -8.13
C SER A 173 9.58 -5.83 -7.18
N LEU A 174 10.91 -5.90 -7.13
CA LEU A 174 11.62 -6.78 -6.21
C LEU A 174 11.32 -6.37 -4.78
N TRP A 175 11.50 -5.09 -4.45
CA TRP A 175 11.28 -4.57 -3.10
C TRP A 175 9.82 -4.60 -2.69
N GLU A 176 8.90 -4.08 -3.52
CA GLU A 176 7.51 -3.86 -3.11
C GLU A 176 6.64 -5.11 -3.15
N SER A 177 6.95 -6.05 -4.04
CA SER A 177 6.12 -7.25 -4.27
C SER A 177 6.87 -8.49 -3.82
N ARG A 178 8.05 -8.77 -4.41
CA ARG A 178 8.71 -10.06 -4.23
C ARG A 178 9.20 -10.28 -2.80
N LEU A 179 9.77 -9.26 -2.15
CA LEU A 179 10.23 -9.40 -0.76
C LEU A 179 9.04 -9.64 0.20
N PRO A 180 7.95 -8.85 0.20
CA PRO A 180 6.77 -9.16 1.01
C PRO A 180 6.15 -10.53 0.74
N GLU A 181 6.00 -10.94 -0.53
CA GLU A 181 5.47 -12.26 -0.89
C GLU A 181 6.25 -13.42 -0.25
N LEU A 182 7.58 -13.31 -0.22
CA LEU A 182 8.45 -14.35 0.32
C LEU A 182 8.54 -14.32 1.85
N PHE A 183 8.62 -13.12 2.45
CA PHE A 183 9.11 -12.94 3.81
C PHE A 183 8.08 -12.39 4.80
N ALA A 184 6.97 -11.76 4.35
CA ALA A 184 6.04 -11.08 5.25
C ALA A 184 5.43 -12.00 6.33
N LYS A 185 5.29 -13.30 6.04
CA LYS A 185 4.84 -14.32 7.00
C LYS A 185 5.72 -14.44 8.26
N ASN A 186 6.96 -13.97 8.18
CA ASN A 186 7.92 -14.00 9.28
C ASN A 186 8.04 -12.64 10.00
N TYR A 187 7.39 -11.59 9.50
CA TYR A 187 7.47 -10.24 10.08
C TYR A 187 6.62 -10.13 11.35
N LYS A 188 7.05 -9.25 12.27
CA LYS A 188 6.34 -8.86 13.48
C LYS A 188 5.74 -7.47 13.32
N LEU A 189 4.53 -7.47 12.77
CA LEU A 189 3.84 -6.27 12.28
C LEU A 189 2.91 -5.62 13.31
N ASN A 190 3.17 -5.83 14.59
CA ASN A 190 2.49 -5.09 15.65
C ASN A 190 3.07 -3.69 15.81
N VAL A 191 2.18 -2.74 16.08
CA VAL A 191 2.51 -1.34 16.32
C VAL A 191 1.78 -0.82 17.55
N PRO A 192 2.21 0.30 18.15
CA PRO A 192 1.44 1.00 19.17
C PRO A 192 0.05 1.41 18.67
N GLU A 193 -0.84 1.72 19.60
CA GLU A 193 -2.15 2.30 19.28
C GLU A 193 -1.99 3.63 18.50
N ALA A 194 -2.92 3.90 17.60
CA ALA A 194 -2.97 5.07 16.74
C ALA A 194 -2.79 6.39 17.52
N GLN A 195 -2.03 7.32 16.94
CA GLN A 195 -1.73 8.62 17.54
C GLN A 195 -2.44 9.73 16.77
N TYR A 196 -2.80 10.81 17.47
CA TYR A 196 -3.39 11.98 16.83
C TYR A 196 -2.27 12.83 16.20
N TYR A 197 -2.47 13.25 14.95
CA TYR A 197 -1.62 14.24 14.31
C TYR A 197 -2.24 15.63 14.45
N GLU A 198 -1.58 16.49 15.25
CA GLU A 198 -1.97 17.91 15.40
C GLU A 198 -1.82 18.67 14.07
N ASP A 199 -0.82 18.30 13.27
CA ASP A 199 -0.56 18.86 11.96
C ASP A 199 -0.39 17.73 10.94
N VAL A 200 -1.47 17.49 10.18
CA VAL A 200 -1.53 16.46 9.12
C VAL A 200 -0.53 16.76 8.00
N HIS A 201 -0.34 18.03 7.66
CA HIS A 201 0.62 18.44 6.62
C HIS A 201 2.04 18.09 7.08
N LYS A 202 2.42 18.48 8.29
CA LYS A 202 3.72 18.12 8.87
C LYS A 202 3.92 16.61 8.93
N ALA A 203 2.92 15.85 9.36
CA ALA A 203 3.00 14.39 9.43
C ALA A 203 3.24 13.76 8.05
N THR A 204 2.51 14.21 7.02
CA THR A 204 2.68 13.73 5.63
C THR A 204 4.08 14.02 5.10
N TRP A 205 4.59 15.24 5.28
CA TRP A 205 5.92 15.59 4.76
C TRP A 205 7.08 14.98 5.56
N ASP A 206 6.92 14.80 6.87
CA ASP A 206 7.92 14.08 7.68
C ASP A 206 8.02 12.62 7.26
N LEU A 207 6.89 11.97 6.99
CA LEU A 207 6.83 10.62 6.42
C LEU A 207 7.56 10.57 5.06
N MET A 208 7.27 11.49 4.15
CA MET A 208 7.91 11.51 2.83
C MET A 208 9.43 11.68 2.92
N LYS A 209 9.90 12.58 3.78
CA LYS A 209 11.35 12.79 4.03
C LYS A 209 12.02 11.54 4.61
N ASP A 210 11.41 10.93 5.61
CA ASP A 210 11.91 9.72 6.24
C ASP A 210 12.01 8.57 5.23
N THR A 211 10.95 8.32 4.47
CA THR A 211 10.95 7.28 3.42
C THR A 211 11.96 7.57 2.31
N HIS A 212 12.05 8.82 1.84
CA HIS A 212 13.01 9.20 0.80
C HIS A 212 14.47 9.02 1.23
N SER A 213 14.78 9.20 2.52
CA SER A 213 16.13 8.98 3.05
C SER A 213 16.62 7.53 2.85
N LEU A 214 15.71 6.57 2.63
CA LEU A 214 16.00 5.16 2.43
C LEU A 214 16.31 4.80 0.97
N VAL A 215 16.02 5.69 0.00
CA VAL A 215 16.27 5.46 -1.43
C VAL A 215 17.72 5.13 -1.69
N LYS A 216 18.64 5.98 -1.21
CA LYS A 216 20.07 5.78 -1.41
C LYS A 216 20.59 4.50 -0.73
N PRO A 217 20.32 4.23 0.57
CA PRO A 217 20.69 2.97 1.20
C PRO A 217 20.17 1.74 0.46
N LEU A 218 18.90 1.74 0.03
CA LEU A 218 18.30 0.64 -0.74
C LEU A 218 19.07 0.39 -2.04
N LEU A 219 19.30 1.45 -2.82
CA LEU A 219 19.99 1.34 -4.11
C LEU A 219 21.47 0.95 -3.93
N ASP A 220 22.17 1.48 -2.93
CA ASP A 220 23.57 1.13 -2.66
C ASP A 220 23.70 -0.37 -2.32
N VAL A 221 22.78 -0.89 -1.49
CA VAL A 221 22.76 -2.31 -1.10
C VAL A 221 22.49 -3.20 -2.32
N ASP A 222 21.46 -2.91 -3.11
CA ASP A 222 21.18 -3.68 -4.34
C ASP A 222 22.36 -3.61 -5.32
N LYS A 223 22.95 -2.42 -5.52
CA LYS A 223 24.08 -2.24 -6.43
C LYS A 223 25.28 -3.09 -6.01
N LYS A 224 25.66 -3.03 -4.74
CA LYS A 224 26.76 -3.83 -4.18
C LYS A 224 26.50 -5.33 -4.37
N LEU A 225 25.31 -5.80 -4.01
CA LEU A 225 24.94 -7.21 -4.10
C LEU A 225 24.89 -7.69 -5.57
N ARG A 226 24.32 -6.88 -6.46
CA ARG A 226 24.20 -7.15 -7.89
C ARG A 226 25.57 -7.22 -8.56
N THR A 227 26.50 -6.32 -8.22
CA THR A 227 27.86 -6.34 -8.76
C THR A 227 28.66 -7.55 -8.27
N ALA A 228 28.39 -8.02 -7.04
CA ALA A 228 29.07 -9.19 -6.47
C ALA A 228 28.46 -10.54 -6.90
N THR A 229 27.32 -10.55 -7.61
CA THR A 229 26.57 -11.76 -7.94
C THR A 229 26.55 -11.99 -9.45
N PRO A 230 26.95 -13.18 -9.95
CA PRO A 230 26.81 -13.52 -11.37
C PRO A 230 25.36 -13.35 -11.88
N GLU A 231 25.17 -12.85 -13.10
CA GLU A 231 23.85 -12.49 -13.62
C GLU A 231 22.85 -13.67 -13.63
N ASN A 232 23.34 -14.88 -13.92
CA ASN A 232 22.54 -16.12 -13.88
C ASN A 232 22.16 -16.57 -12.46
N GLN A 233 22.65 -15.91 -11.42
CA GLN A 233 22.22 -16.10 -10.03
C GLN A 233 21.33 -14.93 -9.55
N VAL A 234 21.40 -13.76 -10.18
CA VAL A 234 20.50 -12.63 -9.90
C VAL A 234 19.09 -12.92 -10.43
N PHE A 235 19.02 -13.50 -11.63
CA PHE A 235 17.75 -13.77 -12.31
C PHE A 235 17.53 -15.26 -12.52
N VAL A 236 16.26 -15.64 -12.63
CA VAL A 236 15.86 -16.99 -13.05
C VAL A 236 16.21 -17.16 -14.53
N VAL A 237 16.86 -18.27 -14.87
CA VAL A 237 17.16 -18.65 -16.25
C VAL A 237 16.36 -19.88 -16.67
N ASP A 238 16.04 -19.98 -17.97
CA ASP A 238 15.41 -21.16 -18.56
C ASP A 238 16.44 -22.26 -18.90
N ALA A 239 15.98 -23.37 -19.51
CA ALA A 239 16.83 -24.49 -19.88
C ALA A 239 17.92 -24.13 -20.91
N ASP A 240 17.72 -23.06 -21.69
CA ASP A 240 18.68 -22.55 -22.68
C ASP A 240 19.62 -21.49 -22.07
N GLY A 241 19.52 -21.24 -20.76
CA GLY A 241 20.32 -20.23 -20.06
C GLY A 241 19.85 -18.79 -20.29
N LYS A 242 18.66 -18.56 -20.85
CA LYS A 242 18.11 -17.21 -21.07
C LYS A 242 17.35 -16.73 -19.84
N ILE A 243 17.45 -15.44 -19.54
CA ILE A 243 16.72 -14.83 -18.43
C ILE A 243 15.22 -14.91 -18.66
N VAL A 244 14.52 -15.50 -17.70
CA VAL A 244 13.06 -15.58 -17.68
C VAL A 244 12.47 -14.20 -17.43
N LYS A 245 11.49 -13.83 -18.27
CA LYS A 245 10.72 -12.60 -18.11
C LYS A 245 9.45 -12.86 -17.29
N SER A 246 9.03 -11.88 -16.51
CA SER A 246 7.72 -11.84 -15.87
C SER A 246 6.62 -11.57 -16.91
N LYS A 247 5.35 -11.70 -16.49
CA LYS A 247 4.19 -11.30 -17.31
C LYS A 247 4.20 -9.84 -17.75
N TYR A 248 4.99 -8.99 -17.10
CA TYR A 248 5.14 -7.56 -17.41
C TYR A 248 6.45 -7.26 -18.16
N ASN A 249 7.09 -8.29 -18.72
CA ASN A 249 8.35 -8.17 -19.48
C ASN A 249 9.55 -7.65 -18.65
N SER A 250 9.49 -7.72 -17.33
CA SER A 250 10.62 -7.47 -16.43
C SER A 250 11.43 -8.75 -16.19
N ASN A 251 12.72 -8.65 -15.87
CA ASN A 251 13.51 -9.84 -15.51
C ASN A 251 13.00 -10.44 -14.21
N LYS A 252 12.79 -11.75 -14.16
CA LYS A 252 12.37 -12.45 -12.94
C LYS A 252 13.58 -12.69 -12.04
N PHE A 253 13.58 -12.07 -10.86
CA PHE A 253 14.60 -12.31 -9.83
C PHE A 253 14.54 -13.72 -9.27
N SER A 254 15.70 -14.28 -8.92
CA SER A 254 15.79 -15.55 -8.18
C SER A 254 15.41 -15.35 -6.70
N ASP A 255 14.96 -16.42 -6.06
CA ASP A 255 14.59 -16.36 -4.64
C ASP A 255 15.83 -16.28 -3.75
N GLU A 256 16.95 -16.86 -4.19
CA GLU A 256 18.24 -16.75 -3.54
C GLU A 256 18.76 -15.30 -3.54
N TYR A 257 18.62 -14.59 -4.66
CA TYR A 257 19.00 -13.17 -4.73
C TYR A 257 18.06 -12.32 -3.87
N ALA A 258 16.75 -12.55 -3.95
CA ALA A 258 15.75 -11.86 -3.12
C ALA A 258 16.02 -12.06 -1.62
N ALA A 259 16.37 -13.27 -1.19
CA ALA A 259 16.72 -13.58 0.20
C ALA A 259 17.98 -12.85 0.66
N LYS A 260 19.04 -12.84 -0.15
CA LYS A 260 20.26 -12.09 0.15
C LYS A 260 20.00 -10.59 0.24
N LEU A 261 19.25 -10.03 -0.71
CA LEU A 261 18.88 -8.62 -0.68
C LEU A 261 18.09 -8.30 0.59
N HIS A 262 17.07 -9.10 0.91
CA HIS A 262 16.28 -8.92 2.12
C HIS A 262 17.13 -8.94 3.41
N GLN A 263 18.10 -9.85 3.48
CA GLN A 263 19.06 -9.92 4.59
C GLN A 263 19.94 -8.67 4.68
N GLU A 264 20.52 -8.21 3.56
CA GLU A 264 21.39 -7.03 3.52
C GLU A 264 20.62 -5.73 3.77
N LEU A 265 19.32 -5.68 3.43
CA LEU A 265 18.42 -4.58 3.78
C LEU A 265 18.08 -4.54 5.28
N ASN A 266 18.49 -5.54 6.06
CA ASN A 266 18.46 -5.55 7.52
C ASN A 266 17.14 -5.08 8.14
N GLY A 267 16.03 -5.67 7.70
CA GLY A 267 14.68 -5.38 8.20
C GLY A 267 14.03 -4.11 7.65
N MET A 268 14.61 -3.44 6.64
CA MET A 268 14.03 -2.23 6.03
C MET A 268 12.57 -2.42 5.58
N VAL A 269 12.26 -3.53 4.90
CA VAL A 269 10.90 -3.81 4.39
C VAL A 269 9.91 -3.94 5.55
N GLU A 270 10.22 -4.76 6.55
CA GLU A 270 9.41 -4.94 7.75
C GLU A 270 9.20 -3.61 8.49
N ASN A 271 10.27 -2.82 8.66
CA ASN A 271 10.19 -1.53 9.34
C ASN A 271 9.31 -0.52 8.59
N GLN A 272 9.41 -0.44 7.25
CA GLN A 272 8.54 0.42 6.45
C GLN A 272 7.08 -0.05 6.52
N MET A 273 6.80 -1.36 6.51
CA MET A 273 5.44 -1.86 6.72
C MET A 273 4.90 -1.47 8.10
N LYS A 274 5.70 -1.55 9.17
CA LYS A 274 5.28 -1.13 10.52
C LYS A 274 5.01 0.37 10.59
N LYS A 275 5.87 1.20 9.97
CA LYS A 275 5.62 2.65 9.88
C LYS A 275 4.33 2.93 9.10
N ALA A 276 4.08 2.24 8.00
CA ALA A 276 2.84 2.35 7.23
C ALA A 276 1.61 1.99 8.06
N ILE A 277 1.64 0.89 8.81
CA ILE A 277 0.53 0.48 9.70
C ILE A 277 0.25 1.55 10.77
N ALA A 278 1.32 2.03 11.43
CA ALA A 278 1.21 3.05 12.47
C ALA A 278 0.67 4.37 11.91
N ALA A 279 1.16 4.79 10.73
CA ALA A 279 0.69 5.99 10.06
C ALA A 279 -0.76 5.84 9.62
N THR A 280 -1.12 4.79 8.88
CA THR A 280 -2.49 4.57 8.38
C THR A 280 -3.52 4.61 9.50
N SER A 281 -3.27 3.89 10.59
CA SER A 281 -4.17 3.93 11.76
C SER A 281 -4.24 5.31 12.41
N SER A 282 -3.12 6.05 12.49
CA SER A 282 -3.04 7.41 13.02
C SER A 282 -3.74 8.45 12.13
N PHE A 283 -3.64 8.35 10.81
CA PHE A 283 -4.37 9.21 9.87
C PHE A 283 -5.88 8.96 9.95
N TRP A 284 -6.34 7.70 9.97
CA TRP A 284 -7.75 7.38 10.16
C TRP A 284 -8.29 7.89 11.50
N TYR A 285 -7.54 7.68 12.57
CA TYR A 285 -7.88 8.20 13.89
C TYR A 285 -7.94 9.73 13.89
N THR A 286 -6.96 10.39 13.28
CA THR A 286 -6.91 11.85 13.17
C THR A 286 -8.12 12.41 12.43
N ALA A 287 -8.54 11.78 11.32
CA ALA A 287 -9.73 12.19 10.58
C ALA A 287 -11.01 12.08 11.44
N TRP A 288 -11.14 11.01 12.23
CA TRP A 288 -12.26 10.85 13.17
C TRP A 288 -12.23 11.87 14.32
N VAL A 289 -11.06 12.16 14.87
CA VAL A 289 -10.90 13.20 15.91
C VAL A 289 -11.26 14.57 15.36
N ASN A 290 -10.74 14.93 14.17
CA ASN A 290 -11.03 16.21 13.51
C ASN A 290 -12.51 16.35 13.14
N ALA A 291 -13.21 15.24 12.92
CA ALA A 291 -14.66 15.23 12.70
C ALA A 291 -15.49 15.46 13.98
N GLY A 292 -14.85 15.60 15.14
CA GLY A 292 -15.52 15.78 16.43
C GLY A 292 -15.83 14.47 17.16
N LYS A 293 -15.13 13.37 16.82
CA LYS A 293 -15.32 12.04 17.42
C LYS A 293 -16.79 11.56 17.38
N PRO A 294 -17.44 11.58 16.20
CA PRO A 294 -18.83 11.12 16.09
C PRO A 294 -18.97 9.68 16.56
N ASP A 295 -20.06 9.37 17.27
CA ASP A 295 -20.39 7.99 17.66
C ASP A 295 -20.69 7.16 16.41
N LEU A 296 -20.02 6.02 16.28
CA LEU A 296 -20.13 5.08 15.16
C LEU A 296 -20.99 3.85 15.50
N SER A 297 -21.46 3.73 16.75
CA SER A 297 -22.12 2.53 17.27
C SER A 297 -23.46 2.20 16.60
N ASP A 298 -24.12 3.19 15.99
CA ASP A 298 -25.37 3.08 15.24
C ASP A 298 -25.18 2.91 13.73
N LEU A 299 -23.92 2.91 13.24
CA LEU A 299 -23.62 2.71 11.82
C LEU A 299 -23.65 1.24 11.42
N ASP A 300 -23.60 0.32 12.38
CA ASP A 300 -23.70 -1.12 12.16
C ASP A 300 -24.80 -1.74 13.02
N SER A 301 -25.31 -2.89 12.59
CA SER A 301 -26.29 -3.63 13.40
C SER A 301 -25.60 -4.24 14.63
N GLN A 302 -26.36 -4.34 15.73
CA GLN A 302 -25.86 -4.97 16.96
C GLN A 302 -25.52 -6.45 16.72
N GLU A 303 -26.26 -7.13 15.83
CA GLU A 303 -26.03 -8.52 15.45
C GLU A 303 -24.67 -8.71 14.76
N LEU A 304 -24.29 -7.78 13.86
CA LEU A 304 -22.99 -7.80 13.18
C LEU A 304 -21.86 -7.63 14.20
N THR A 305 -21.95 -6.61 15.04
CA THR A 305 -20.97 -6.31 16.09
C THR A 305 -20.82 -7.50 17.05
N LYS A 306 -21.94 -8.09 17.49
CA LYS A 306 -21.93 -9.27 18.36
C LYS A 306 -21.27 -10.47 17.70
N ARG A 307 -21.57 -10.73 16.42
CA ARG A 307 -20.99 -11.83 15.62
C ARG A 307 -19.45 -11.70 15.57
N ASN A 308 -18.93 -10.50 15.32
CA ASN A 308 -17.50 -10.27 15.13
C ASN A 308 -16.72 -10.13 16.45
N SER A 309 -17.39 -9.84 17.57
CA SER A 309 -16.75 -9.54 18.86
C SER A 309 -15.79 -10.62 19.39
N LYS A 310 -16.08 -11.91 19.14
CA LYS A 310 -15.20 -13.01 19.56
C LYS A 310 -13.93 -13.03 18.70
N ALA A 311 -14.08 -12.94 17.38
CA ALA A 311 -12.97 -12.94 16.44
C ALA A 311 -12.04 -11.75 16.70
N LEU A 312 -12.59 -10.54 16.91
CA LEU A 312 -11.80 -9.35 17.25
C LEU A 312 -10.92 -9.58 18.48
N LYS A 313 -11.47 -10.19 19.54
CA LYS A 313 -10.71 -10.48 20.77
C LYS A 313 -9.58 -11.50 20.55
N GLU A 314 -9.77 -12.47 19.66
CA GLU A 314 -8.76 -13.47 19.32
C GLU A 314 -7.66 -12.86 18.46
N ASP A 315 -8.06 -12.11 17.43
CA ASP A 315 -7.15 -11.41 16.52
C ASP A 315 -6.32 -10.35 17.23
N LEU A 316 -6.88 -9.62 18.21
CA LEU A 316 -6.11 -8.68 19.03
C LEU A 316 -5.01 -9.37 19.84
N LYS A 317 -5.20 -10.62 20.27
CA LYS A 317 -4.15 -11.38 20.96
C LYS A 317 -3.03 -11.78 20.00
N LEU A 318 -3.37 -12.11 18.76
CA LEU A 318 -2.40 -12.41 17.70
C LEU A 318 -1.63 -11.15 17.30
N PHE A 319 -2.34 -10.05 17.06
CA PHE A 319 -1.75 -8.75 16.77
C PHE A 319 -0.78 -8.32 17.85
N LYS A 320 -1.11 -8.46 19.14
CA LYS A 320 -0.18 -8.14 20.25
C LYS A 320 1.12 -8.95 20.23
N LYS A 321 1.14 -10.13 19.60
CA LYS A 321 2.34 -10.98 19.42
C LYS A 321 3.09 -10.69 18.11
N GLY A 322 2.58 -9.77 17.29
CA GLY A 322 3.10 -9.46 15.95
C GLY A 322 2.62 -10.41 14.86
N ASP A 323 1.69 -11.32 15.15
CA ASP A 323 1.28 -12.39 14.22
C ASP A 323 0.04 -11.97 13.43
N LEU A 324 0.22 -11.49 12.19
CA LEU A 324 -0.92 -11.13 11.33
C LEU A 324 -1.53 -12.32 10.56
N PHE A 325 -0.73 -13.35 10.26
CA PHE A 325 -1.12 -14.47 9.40
C PHE A 325 -2.07 -15.47 10.09
N GLY A 326 -2.28 -15.35 11.40
CA GLY A 326 -3.27 -16.13 12.14
C GLY A 326 -4.68 -15.54 12.11
N MET A 327 -4.85 -14.30 11.63
CA MET A 327 -6.16 -13.64 11.55
C MET A 327 -6.88 -14.11 10.29
N ARG A 328 -7.92 -14.92 10.44
CA ARG A 328 -8.72 -15.41 9.30
C ARG A 328 -9.66 -14.31 8.82
N ASN A 329 -9.73 -14.07 7.50
CA ASN A 329 -10.85 -13.34 6.92
C ASN A 329 -12.14 -14.18 7.07
N GLN A 330 -13.34 -13.62 6.95
CA GLN A 330 -14.58 -14.41 7.13
C GLN A 330 -14.71 -15.59 6.14
N ASN A 331 -13.88 -15.61 5.09
CA ASN A 331 -13.84 -16.64 4.04
C ASN A 331 -12.53 -17.48 4.01
N ASP A 332 -11.65 -17.38 5.03
CA ASP A 332 -10.40 -18.16 5.11
C ASP A 332 -10.52 -19.46 5.94
#